data_AF-A0AAD9VEP5-F1
#
_entry.id   AF-A0AAD9VEP5-F1
#
_cell.length_a   1.000
_cell.length_b   1.000
_cell.length_c   1.000
_cell.angle_alpha   90.00
_cell.angle_beta   90.00
_cell.angle_gamma   90.00
#
_symmetry.space_group_name_H-M   'P 1'
#
loop_
_entity.id
_entity.type
_entity.pdbx_description
1 polymer ?
#
loop_
_entity_poly.entity_id
_entity_poly.type
_entity_poly.pdbx_seq_one_letter_code
_entity_poly.pdbx_strand_id
1 'polypeptide(L)'
;MPTGGHQGESVSDAAAIYPSLSVRPPKSFDFSKFEEWPRWVKRFERYHVISGLSKQEGALHVNALLYALGGESEYIFTSFTFDDSANQKNYDPFKEKFDHQRVQGQDEPVD
;
A
#
# COMPACT_ATOMS: atom_id res chain seq x y z
N MET A 1 -42.25 32.05 27.09
CA MET A 1 -41.77 31.58 25.78
C MET A 1 -40.26 31.79 25.74
N PRO A 2 -39.40 30.79 26.01
CA PRO A 2 -37.97 30.95 25.85
C PRO A 2 -37.53 30.49 24.47
N THR A 3 -36.75 31.35 23.82
CA THR A 3 -36.01 31.15 22.58
C THR A 3 -34.96 30.06 22.76
N GLY A 4 -35.07 28.97 22.01
CA GLY A 4 -34.05 27.93 21.91
C GLY A 4 -33.65 27.76 20.45
N GLY A 5 -32.72 28.59 19.97
CA GLY A 5 -32.09 28.41 18.68
C GLY A 5 -31.16 27.21 18.74
N HIS A 6 -31.63 26.06 18.26
CA HIS A 6 -30.75 24.96 17.87
C HIS A 6 -30.09 25.34 16.54
N GLN A 7 -28.97 26.06 16.65
CA GLN A 7 -28.03 26.13 15.54
C GLN A 7 -27.31 24.80 15.51
N GLY A 8 -27.77 23.92 14.62
CA GLY A 8 -27.03 22.72 14.27
C GLY A 8 -25.65 23.15 13.80
N GLU A 9 -24.64 22.79 14.57
CA GLU A 9 -23.25 22.79 14.12
C GLU A 9 -23.20 21.92 12.87
N SER A 10 -23.21 22.58 11.71
CA SER A 10 -22.73 22.01 10.47
C SER A 10 -21.24 21.78 10.69
N VAL A 11 -20.91 20.61 11.24
CA VAL A 11 -19.55 20.08 11.22
C VAL A 11 -19.30 19.79 9.75
N SER A 12 -18.84 20.81 9.02
CA SER A 12 -18.22 20.59 7.73
C SER A 12 -17.08 19.63 8.01
N ASP A 13 -17.21 18.39 7.53
CA ASP A 13 -16.13 17.43 7.35
C ASP A 13 -15.12 18.02 6.36
N ALA A 14 -14.48 19.13 6.75
CA ALA A 14 -13.34 19.69 6.10
C ALA A 14 -12.23 18.70 6.35
N ALA A 15 -12.05 17.81 5.38
CA ALA A 15 -10.96 16.85 5.25
C ALA A 15 -9.77 17.28 6.10
N ALA A 16 -9.60 16.66 7.27
CA ALA A 16 -8.50 16.97 8.15
C ALA A 16 -7.20 16.82 7.34
N ILE A 17 -6.60 17.97 7.00
CA ILE A 17 -5.31 18.04 6.33
C ILE A 17 -4.29 17.65 7.39
N TYR A 18 -4.17 16.35 7.63
CA TYR A 18 -3.02 15.80 8.33
C TYR A 18 -1.81 16.13 7.45
N PRO A 19 -0.87 16.98 7.92
CA PRO A 19 0.30 17.32 7.15
C PRO A 19 1.03 16.02 6.83
N SER A 20 1.26 15.76 5.54
CA SER A 20 2.13 14.68 5.12
C SER A 20 3.51 14.93 5.70
N LEU A 21 4.06 13.94 6.40
CA LEU A 21 5.43 14.03 6.87
C LEU A 21 6.36 13.82 5.68
N SER A 22 7.38 14.67 5.55
CA SER A 22 8.48 14.47 4.59
C SER A 22 9.36 13.31 5.05
N VAL A 23 8.88 12.08 4.83
CA VAL A 23 9.57 10.83 5.17
C VAL A 23 10.15 10.19 3.93
N ARG A 24 11.29 9.52 4.08
CA ARG A 24 11.88 8.72 3.00
C ARG A 24 11.18 7.36 2.90
N PRO A 25 11.02 6.81 1.68
CA PRO A 25 10.53 5.45 1.50
C PRO A 25 11.45 4.43 2.20
N PRO A 26 10.96 3.21 2.47
CA PRO A 26 11.80 2.12 2.96
C PRO A 26 12.94 1.84 1.96
N LYS A 27 13.99 1.16 2.44
CA LYS A 27 15.00 0.57 1.53
C LYS A 27 14.31 -0.44 0.62
N SER A 28 14.84 -0.64 -0.59
CA SER A 28 14.37 -1.67 -1.53
C SER A 28 14.28 -3.03 -0.87
N PHE A 29 13.32 -3.82 -1.31
CA PHE A 29 13.17 -5.18 -0.83
C PHE A 29 14.22 -6.08 -1.49
N ASP A 30 14.83 -6.96 -0.69
CA ASP A 30 15.74 -7.97 -1.20
C ASP A 30 14.93 -9.21 -1.55
N PHE A 31 14.66 -9.42 -2.85
CA PHE A 31 13.87 -10.55 -3.34
C PHE A 31 14.56 -11.91 -3.12
N SER A 32 15.82 -11.95 -2.68
CA SER A 32 16.44 -13.21 -2.23
C SER A 32 16.03 -13.60 -0.79
N LYS A 33 15.38 -12.70 -0.04
CA LYS A 33 15.02 -12.87 1.38
C LYS A 33 13.51 -12.72 1.61
N PHE A 34 12.74 -13.63 1.03
CA PHE A 34 11.27 -13.63 1.14
C PHE A 34 10.77 -13.69 2.59
N GLU A 35 11.53 -14.24 3.53
CA GLU A 35 11.24 -14.23 4.96
C GLU A 35 11.16 -12.82 5.57
N GLU A 36 11.84 -11.82 4.97
CA GLU A 36 11.79 -10.43 5.42
C GLU A 36 10.56 -9.69 4.90
N TRP A 37 9.81 -10.26 3.95
CA TRP A 37 8.63 -9.64 3.33
C TRP A 37 7.63 -9.09 4.34
N PRO A 38 7.18 -9.84 5.38
CA PRO A 38 6.20 -9.32 6.33
C PRO A 38 6.69 -8.10 7.11
N ARG A 39 8.01 -8.02 7.35
CA ARG A 39 8.65 -6.88 8.01
C ARG A 39 8.73 -5.68 7.06
N TRP A 40 9.08 -5.92 5.81
CA TRP A 40 9.18 -4.89 4.78
C TRP A 40 7.83 -4.25 4.48
N VAL A 41 6.79 -5.06 4.26
CA VAL A 41 5.43 -4.57 3.97
C VAL A 41 4.88 -3.71 5.10
N LYS A 42 5.02 -4.15 6.37
CA LYS A 42 4.63 -3.33 7.54
C LYS A 42 5.34 -1.97 7.57
N ARG A 43 6.57 -1.90 7.06
CA ARG A 43 7.32 -0.64 6.98
C ARG A 43 6.80 0.24 5.84
N PHE A 44 6.48 -0.36 4.70
CA PHE A 44 5.86 0.34 3.58
C PHE A 44 4.46 0.88 3.95
N GLU A 45 3.61 0.08 4.61
CA GLU A 45 2.27 0.51 5.06
C GLU A 45 2.34 1.73 6.00
N ARG A 46 3.31 1.74 6.92
CA ARG A 46 3.56 2.92 7.77
C ARG A 46 3.99 4.13 6.96
N TYR A 47 4.91 3.94 6.00
CA TYR A 47 5.31 5.00 5.07
C TYR A 47 4.11 5.52 4.28
N HIS A 48 3.26 4.63 3.76
CA HIS A 48 2.07 4.94 2.99
C HIS A 48 1.09 5.83 3.76
N VAL A 49 0.87 5.55 5.05
CA VAL A 49 0.04 6.39 5.92
C VAL A 49 0.71 7.72 6.26
N ILE A 50 1.94 7.72 6.76
CA ILE A 50 2.56 8.94 7.31
C ILE A 50 3.04 9.92 6.23
N SER A 51 3.30 9.45 5.01
CA SER A 51 3.61 10.30 3.85
C SER A 51 2.36 10.93 3.23
N GLY A 52 1.16 10.51 3.67
CA GLY A 52 -0.10 10.91 3.03
C GLY A 52 -0.36 10.24 1.68
N LEU A 53 0.46 9.25 1.29
CA LEU A 53 0.20 8.44 0.09
C LEU A 53 -1.14 7.75 0.19
N SER A 54 -1.59 7.30 1.37
CA SER A 54 -2.88 6.64 1.58
C SER A 54 -4.13 7.44 1.18
N LYS A 55 -3.97 8.73 0.92
CA LYS A 55 -5.04 9.63 0.46
C LYS A 55 -5.00 9.91 -1.05
N GLN A 56 -4.03 9.33 -1.76
CA GLN A 56 -3.84 9.53 -3.20
C GLN A 56 -4.66 8.52 -4.01
N GLU A 57 -4.72 8.71 -5.33
CA GLU A 57 -5.39 7.78 -6.24
C GLU A 57 -4.66 6.42 -6.33
N GLY A 58 -5.38 5.35 -6.64
CA GLY A 58 -4.85 3.98 -6.61
C GLY A 58 -3.60 3.77 -7.48
N ALA A 59 -3.50 4.43 -8.64
CA ALA A 59 -2.31 4.34 -9.48
C ALA A 59 -1.04 4.88 -8.78
N LEU A 60 -1.16 5.92 -7.95
CA LEU A 60 -0.04 6.45 -7.17
C LEU A 60 0.37 5.49 -6.05
N HIS A 61 -0.57 4.76 -5.45
CA HIS A 61 -0.23 3.73 -4.45
C HIS A 61 0.63 2.61 -5.05
N VAL A 62 0.22 2.08 -6.21
CA VAL A 62 0.93 0.99 -6.88
C VAL A 62 2.29 1.46 -7.38
N ASN A 63 2.35 2.63 -8.03
CA ASN A 63 3.63 3.19 -8.49
C ASN A 63 4.60 3.47 -7.33
N ALA A 64 4.10 3.99 -6.20
CA ALA A 64 4.93 4.21 -5.03
C ALA A 64 5.45 2.90 -4.42
N LEU A 65 4.66 1.83 -4.48
CA LEU A 65 5.06 0.49 -4.03
C LEU A 65 6.14 -0.10 -4.93
N LEU A 66 5.93 -0.10 -6.25
CA LEU A 66 6.93 -0.59 -7.22
C LEU A 66 8.24 0.19 -7.07
N TYR A 67 8.15 1.52 -7.01
CA TYR A 67 9.32 2.36 -6.78
C TYR A 67 10.06 2.02 -5.47
N ALA A 68 9.32 1.75 -4.39
CA ALA A 68 9.90 1.38 -3.10
C ALA A 68 10.50 -0.05 -3.11
N LEU A 69 9.95 -0.97 -3.89
CA LEU A 69 10.46 -2.34 -4.03
C LEU A 69 11.80 -2.38 -4.78
N GLY A 70 12.02 -1.47 -5.73
CA GLY A 70 13.25 -1.34 -6.51
C GLY A 70 13.16 -2.06 -7.87
N GLY A 71 14.24 -2.04 -8.65
CA GLY A 71 14.20 -2.41 -10.08
C GLY A 71 13.63 -3.80 -10.41
N GLU A 72 13.84 -4.79 -9.56
CA GLU A 72 13.29 -6.16 -9.73
C GLU A 72 11.76 -6.21 -9.66
N SER A 73 11.10 -5.18 -9.09
CA SER A 73 9.65 -5.14 -8.98
C SER A 73 8.96 -5.00 -10.34
N GLU A 74 9.59 -4.32 -11.30
CA GLU A 74 9.03 -4.15 -12.66
C GLU A 74 8.93 -5.50 -13.38
N TYR A 75 9.94 -6.36 -13.19
CA TYR A 75 9.93 -7.72 -13.74
C TYR A 75 8.82 -8.57 -13.09
N ILE A 76 8.69 -8.51 -11.76
CA ILE A 76 7.65 -9.28 -11.06
C ILE A 76 6.24 -8.73 -11.37
N PHE A 77 6.09 -7.41 -11.46
CA PHE A 77 4.83 -6.76 -11.79
C PHE A 77 4.35 -7.12 -13.20
N THR A 78 5.25 -7.10 -14.19
CA THR A 78 4.94 -7.52 -15.56
C THR A 78 4.67 -9.03 -15.68
N SER A 79 5.24 -9.84 -14.78
CA SER A 79 4.95 -11.28 -14.70
C SER A 79 3.57 -11.59 -14.12
N PHE A 80 2.90 -10.64 -13.44
CA PHE A 80 1.56 -10.87 -12.92
C PHE A 80 0.49 -10.66 -13.99
N THR A 81 -0.27 -11.70 -14.28
CA THR A 81 -1.56 -11.57 -14.96
C THR A 81 -2.58 -11.03 -13.97
N PHE A 82 -3.05 -9.80 -14.21
CA PHE A 82 -4.20 -9.22 -13.51
C PHE A 82 -5.43 -9.43 -14.40
N ASP A 83 -6.52 -9.96 -13.82
CA ASP A 83 -7.75 -10.26 -14.57
C ASP A 83 -8.46 -9.00 -15.10
N ASP A 84 -8.13 -7.82 -14.56
CA ASP A 84 -8.64 -6.51 -14.99
C ASP A 84 -7.59 -5.40 -14.81
N SER A 85 -7.55 -4.46 -15.74
CA SER A 85 -6.76 -3.22 -15.69
C SER A 85 -7.09 -2.34 -14.46
N ALA A 86 -8.30 -2.45 -13.91
CA ALA A 86 -8.67 -1.78 -12.66
C ALA A 86 -7.94 -2.36 -11.43
N ASN A 87 -7.66 -3.66 -11.44
CA ASN A 87 -6.94 -4.35 -10.35
C ASN A 87 -5.43 -4.02 -10.35
N GLN A 88 -4.86 -3.64 -11.50
CA GLN A 88 -3.49 -3.13 -11.59
C GLN A 88 -3.26 -1.84 -10.79
N LYS A 89 -4.33 -1.10 -10.47
CA LYS A 89 -4.27 0.14 -9.69
C LYS A 89 -4.62 -0.07 -8.22
N ASN A 90 -4.87 -1.31 -7.80
CA ASN A 90 -5.35 -1.60 -6.46
C ASN A 90 -4.27 -2.32 -5.65
N TYR A 91 -3.98 -1.79 -4.45
CA TYR A 91 -2.90 -2.27 -3.60
C TYR A 91 -3.18 -3.66 -3.02
N ASP A 92 -4.45 -3.91 -2.64
CA ASP A 92 -4.81 -5.14 -1.94
C ASP A 92 -4.60 -6.41 -2.79
N PRO A 93 -5.06 -6.47 -4.07
CA PRO A 93 -4.81 -7.63 -4.93
C PRO A 93 -3.31 -7.88 -5.20
N PHE A 94 -2.50 -6.82 -5.26
CA PHE A 94 -1.05 -6.95 -5.45
C PHE A 94 -0.40 -7.56 -4.21
N LYS A 95 -0.76 -7.07 -3.02
CA LYS A 95 -0.27 -7.61 -1.75
C LYS A 95 -0.70 -9.07 -1.56
N GLU A 96 -1.95 -9.41 -1.89
CA GLU A 96 -2.48 -10.77 -1.79
C GLU A 96 -1.74 -11.76 -2.71
N LYS A 97 -1.47 -11.39 -3.97
CA LYS A 97 -0.69 -12.24 -4.89
C LYS A 97 0.73 -12.49 -4.38
N PHE A 98 1.38 -11.45 -3.85
CA PHE A 98 2.70 -11.57 -3.23
C PHE A 98 2.69 -12.48 -1.98
N ASP A 99 1.70 -12.32 -1.11
CA ASP A 99 1.54 -13.17 0.07
C ASP A 99 1.27 -14.64 -0.31
N HIS A 100 0.61 -14.90 -1.45
CA HIS A 100 0.36 -16.25 -1.97
C HIS A 100 1.61 -16.91 -2.57
N GLN A 101 2.44 -16.17 -3.33
CA GLN A 101 3.72 -16.70 -3.86
C GLN A 101 4.63 -17.23 -2.75
N ARG A 102 4.63 -16.58 -1.57
CA ARG A 102 5.38 -17.02 -0.40
C ARG A 102 5.00 -18.43 0.06
N VAL A 103 3.73 -18.81 -0.08
CA VAL A 103 3.22 -20.12 0.37
C VAL A 103 3.64 -21.23 -0.61
N GLN A 104 3.67 -20.96 -1.91
CA GLN A 104 4.02 -21.98 -2.91
C GLN A 104 5.52 -22.31 -2.96
N GLY A 105 6.40 -21.42 -2.48
CA GLY A 105 7.85 -21.63 -2.45
C GLY A 105 8.37 -22.41 -1.22
N GLN A 106 7.51 -22.85 -0.30
CA GLN A 106 7.90 -23.53 0.94
C GLN A 106 7.50 -25.02 1.01
N ASP A 107 6.86 -25.57 -0.03
CA ASP A 107 6.31 -26.94 -0.05
C ASP A 107 6.97 -27.87 -1.10
N GLU A 108 8.19 -27.60 -1.54
CA GLU A 108 8.99 -28.63 -2.23
C GLU A 108 9.70 -29.50 -1.19
N PRO A 109 9.34 -30.80 -1.05
CA PRO A 109 10.09 -31.71 -0.22
C PRO A 109 11.48 -31.88 -0.82
N VAL A 110 12.51 -31.53 -0.05
CA VAL A 110 13.86 -32.00 -0.31
C VAL A 110 13.84 -33.52 -0.15
N ASP A 111 13.85 -34.23 -1.28
CA ASP A 111 14.10 -35.68 -1.36
C ASP A 111 15.51 -36.01 -0.84
#